data_AF-A0A928PLX9-F1
#
_entry.id   AF-A0A928PLX9-F1
#
_cell.length_a   1.000
_cell.length_b   1.000
_cell.length_c   1.000
_cell.angle_alpha   90.00
_cell.angle_beta   90.00
_cell.angle_gamma   90.00
#
_symmetry.space_group_name_H-M   'P 1'
#
loop_
_entity.id
_entity.type
_entity.pdbx_description
1 polymer ?
#
loop_
_entity_poly.entity_id
_entity_poly.type
_entity_poly.pdbx_seq_one_letter_code
_entity_poly.pdbx_strand_id
1 'polypeptide(L)'
;MRPGEKFETECYNFLKKVYKTANTDFYHEGGMDSTKSDIEVIKNGKKDFFIEAKDALAQSGQFVLLPNKNTETFIFSPRNKSLPNEMTNMIIDYMNNDFHRFNNAGTAGQSIDIDKKIFAKWIIKHYEEKNVKYVISKGNDYVIFPIRKFPEYFDIVANFRVKKSGSGYVAKKDIDLVKQNILAIYPTAKFIQSGKKLYVEINEPFKKDKLIIKNYTYQLSKQSSNYFEVRRLSNTYNMNVIFAIKLIKAQDENDLIEFKSEI
;
A
#
# COMPACT_ATOMS: atom_id res chain seq x y z
N MET A 1 12.57 -3.03 -7.83
CA MET A 1 11.95 -2.44 -6.63
C MET A 1 10.80 -1.55 -7.08
N ARG A 2 9.64 -1.62 -6.44
CA ARG A 2 8.51 -0.75 -6.80
C ARG A 2 8.77 0.70 -6.36
N PRO A 3 8.13 1.71 -6.97
CA PRO A 3 8.34 3.11 -6.60
C PRO A 3 8.13 3.40 -5.11
N GLY A 4 7.07 2.87 -4.49
CA GLY A 4 6.82 3.00 -3.05
C GLY A 4 7.91 2.38 -2.18
N GLU A 5 8.32 1.14 -2.46
CA GLU A 5 9.42 0.46 -1.74
C GLU A 5 10.74 1.23 -1.86
N LYS A 6 10.99 1.86 -3.02
CA LYS A 6 12.16 2.70 -3.24
C LYS A 6 12.09 3.95 -2.36
N PHE A 7 10.94 4.61 -2.32
CA PHE A 7 10.71 5.79 -1.48
C PHE A 7 10.88 5.47 0.02
N GLU A 8 10.28 4.38 0.50
CA GLU A 8 10.45 3.92 1.88
C GLU A 8 11.94 3.70 2.22
N THR A 9 12.69 3.08 1.30
CA THR A 9 14.13 2.86 1.46
C THR A 9 14.91 4.17 1.48
N GLU A 10 14.53 5.16 0.68
CA GLU A 10 15.14 6.51 0.68
C GLU A 10 14.91 7.22 2.02
N CYS A 11 13.67 7.21 2.52
CA CYS A 11 13.31 7.75 3.83
C CYS A 11 14.07 7.06 4.97
N TYR A 12 14.13 5.73 4.94
CA TYR A 12 14.91 4.93 5.90
C TYR A 12 16.38 5.35 5.93
N ASN A 13 17.02 5.41 4.76
CA ASN A 13 18.43 5.77 4.66
C ASN A 13 18.69 7.20 5.11
N PHE A 14 17.78 8.14 4.80
CA PHE A 14 17.84 9.50 5.29
C PHE A 14 17.79 9.56 6.81
N LEU A 15 16.78 8.91 7.42
CA LEU A 15 16.61 8.90 8.88
C LEU A 15 17.84 8.31 9.57
N LYS A 16 18.33 7.17 9.08
CA LYS A 16 19.51 6.51 9.64
C LYS A 16 20.78 7.35 9.49
N LYS A 17 20.93 8.06 8.36
CA LYS A 17 22.12 8.91 8.12
C LYS A 17 22.12 10.15 9.01
N VAL A 18 20.96 10.76 9.24
CA VAL A 18 20.85 12.08 9.88
C VAL A 18 20.59 11.98 11.39
N TYR A 19 19.82 10.99 11.82
CA TYR A 19 19.24 10.94 13.17
C TYR A 19 19.66 9.72 14.00
N LYS A 20 20.46 8.79 13.45
CA LYS A 20 20.97 7.68 14.24
C LYS A 20 21.90 8.22 15.34
N THR A 21 21.68 7.75 16.57
CA THR A 21 22.53 8.07 17.73
C THR A 21 23.03 6.78 18.40
N ALA A 22 23.78 6.90 19.50
CA ALA A 22 24.19 5.75 20.29
C ALA A 22 22.98 5.01 20.90
N ASN A 23 21.89 5.74 21.18
CA ASN A 23 20.72 5.22 21.87
C ASN A 23 19.51 5.02 20.95
N THR A 24 19.57 5.50 19.71
CA THR A 24 18.47 5.42 18.75
C THR A 24 18.93 4.88 17.40
N ASP A 25 18.24 3.86 16.92
CA ASP A 25 18.45 3.26 15.60
C ASP A 25 17.13 3.10 14.85
N PHE A 26 17.24 2.89 13.54
CA PHE A 26 16.11 2.74 12.64
C PHE A 26 16.19 1.39 11.92
N TYR A 27 15.04 0.76 11.72
CA TYR A 27 14.91 -0.51 11.00
C TYR A 27 13.80 -0.41 9.96
N HIS A 28 14.11 -0.76 8.71
CA HIS A 28 13.11 -0.85 7.65
C HIS A 28 12.57 -2.27 7.60
N GLU A 29 11.27 -2.44 7.91
CA GLU A 29 10.60 -3.72 7.73
C GLU A 29 10.20 -3.86 6.26
N GLY A 30 11.13 -4.31 5.42
CA GLY A 30 10.87 -4.45 3.98
C GLY A 30 9.73 -5.45 3.67
N GLY A 31 8.73 -5.03 2.90
CA GLY A 31 7.72 -5.97 2.39
C GLY A 31 6.41 -5.35 1.90
N MET A 32 5.51 -6.21 1.39
CA MET A 32 4.14 -5.85 1.01
C MET A 32 3.13 -6.03 2.15
N ASP A 33 3.60 -6.27 3.37
CA ASP A 33 2.69 -6.59 4.46
C ASP A 33 2.03 -5.33 5.00
N SER A 34 0.82 -5.06 4.51
CA SER A 34 0.00 -3.91 4.91
C SER A 34 -0.39 -3.88 6.40
N THR A 35 -0.05 -4.91 7.18
CA THR A 35 -0.27 -4.95 8.63
C THR A 35 0.82 -4.25 9.43
N LYS A 36 1.97 -3.97 8.81
CA LYS A 36 3.11 -3.33 9.47
C LYS A 36 3.34 -1.94 8.88
N SER A 37 3.93 -1.08 9.68
CA SER A 37 4.35 0.27 9.28
C SER A 37 5.78 0.23 8.74
N ASP A 38 6.16 1.26 7.99
CA ASP A 38 7.35 1.18 7.14
C ASP A 38 8.68 1.16 7.91
N ILE A 39 8.84 2.06 8.89
CA ILE A 39 10.12 2.28 9.57
C ILE A 39 9.93 2.19 11.08
N GLU A 40 10.65 1.27 11.71
CA GLU A 40 10.67 1.08 13.15
C GLU A 40 11.78 1.91 13.81
N VAL A 41 11.44 2.59 14.90
CA VAL A 41 12.37 3.32 15.77
C VAL A 41 12.69 2.47 16.99
N ILE A 42 13.98 2.22 17.18
CA ILE A 42 14.51 1.48 18.32
C ILE A 42 15.21 2.46 19.25
N LYS A 43 14.76 2.55 20.51
CA LYS A 43 15.42 3.30 21.57
C LYS A 43 15.95 2.39 22.65
N ASN A 44 17.21 2.59 23.03
CA ASN A 44 17.90 1.80 24.05
C ASN A 44 17.74 0.28 23.81
N GLY A 45 17.82 -0.14 22.54
CA GLY A 45 17.66 -1.53 22.11
C GLY A 45 16.23 -2.08 22.13
N LYS A 46 15.20 -1.25 22.38
CA LYS A 46 13.79 -1.67 22.39
C LYS A 46 12.96 -0.95 21.33
N LYS A 47 11.98 -1.65 20.78
CA LYS A 47 10.96 -1.10 19.88
C LYS A 47 10.18 -0.02 20.63
N ASP A 48 10.16 1.20 20.09
CA ASP A 48 9.47 2.35 20.70
C ASP A 48 8.22 2.72 19.89
N PHE A 49 8.40 3.17 18.64
CA PHE A 49 7.31 3.55 17.75
C PHE A 49 7.67 3.34 16.27
N PHE A 50 6.70 3.57 15.40
CA PHE A 50 6.89 3.53 13.95
C PHE A 50 6.77 4.92 13.30
N ILE A 51 7.45 5.06 12.18
CA ILE A 51 7.35 6.17 11.24
C ILE A 51 6.78 5.62 9.93
N GLU A 52 5.70 6.21 9.44
CA GLU A 52 5.13 5.87 8.15
C GLU A 52 5.76 6.73 7.04
N ALA A 53 6.20 6.11 5.95
CA ALA A 53 6.70 6.83 4.78
C ALA A 53 5.55 7.05 3.78
N LYS A 54 5.40 8.30 3.32
CA LYS A 54 4.41 8.67 2.31
C LYS A 54 5.00 9.56 1.25
N ASP A 55 4.93 9.12 0.00
CA ASP A 55 5.25 9.99 -1.14
C ASP A 55 4.34 11.22 -1.15
N ALA A 56 4.77 12.31 -1.78
CA ALA A 56 4.00 13.56 -1.88
C ALA A 56 2.64 13.34 -2.55
N LEU A 57 2.50 12.32 -3.39
CA LEU A 57 1.24 11.86 -3.96
C LEU A 57 1.11 10.35 -3.69
N ALA A 58 0.22 9.97 -2.77
CA ALA A 58 0.13 8.59 -2.31
C ALA A 58 -1.29 8.14 -1.98
N GLN A 59 -1.47 6.84 -1.76
CA GLN A 59 -2.64 6.28 -1.09
C GLN A 59 -2.35 6.12 0.40
N SER A 60 -3.35 6.35 1.24
CA SER A 60 -3.19 6.37 2.71
C SER A 60 -4.25 5.52 3.40
N GLY A 61 -4.26 4.23 3.08
CA GLY A 61 -5.20 3.27 3.63
C GLY A 61 -6.44 3.03 2.76
N GLN A 62 -7.14 1.94 3.08
CA GLN A 62 -8.36 1.52 2.42
C GLN A 62 -9.14 0.55 3.30
N PHE A 63 -10.44 0.42 3.05
CA PHE A 63 -11.25 -0.68 3.57
C PHE A 63 -12.27 -1.16 2.54
N VAL A 64 -12.57 -2.46 2.59
CA VAL A 64 -13.51 -3.13 1.68
C VAL A 64 -14.92 -3.01 2.23
N LEU A 65 -15.86 -2.69 1.35
CA LEU A 65 -17.29 -2.77 1.62
C LEU A 65 -17.93 -3.84 0.72
N LEU A 66 -18.96 -4.50 1.24
CA LEU A 66 -19.78 -5.48 0.54
C LEU A 66 -21.17 -4.88 0.30
N PRO A 67 -21.64 -4.79 -0.95
CA PRO A 67 -23.00 -4.32 -1.20
C PRO A 67 -24.02 -5.38 -0.78
N ASN A 68 -25.03 -4.98 -0.02
CA ASN A 68 -26.24 -5.75 0.24
C ASN A 68 -27.38 -5.19 -0.61
N LYS A 69 -27.71 -5.89 -1.70
CA LYS A 69 -28.75 -5.47 -2.63
C LYS A 69 -30.17 -5.57 -2.06
N ASN A 70 -30.39 -6.37 -1.02
CA ASN A 70 -31.72 -6.54 -0.42
C ASN A 70 -32.09 -5.36 0.47
N THR A 71 -31.10 -4.80 1.17
CA THR A 71 -31.28 -3.65 2.06
C THR A 71 -30.80 -2.34 1.43
N GLU A 72 -30.23 -2.40 0.23
CA GLU A 72 -29.59 -1.27 -0.47
C GLU A 72 -28.56 -0.54 0.41
N THR A 73 -27.73 -1.31 1.09
CA THR A 73 -26.69 -0.77 1.97
C THR A 73 -25.34 -1.43 1.75
N PHE A 74 -24.28 -0.75 2.15
CA PHE A 74 -22.94 -1.29 2.24
C PHE A 74 -22.65 -1.83 3.64
N ILE A 75 -22.01 -2.99 3.68
CA ILE A 75 -21.59 -3.66 4.91
C ILE A 75 -20.06 -3.68 4.95
N PHE A 76 -19.49 -3.34 6.11
CA PHE A 76 -18.05 -3.46 6.31
C PHE A 76 -17.61 -4.92 6.16
N SER A 77 -16.64 -5.18 5.27
CA SER A 77 -16.20 -6.54 5.01
C SER A 77 -15.56 -7.18 6.25
N PRO A 78 -15.99 -8.39 6.67
CA PRO A 78 -15.36 -9.10 7.78
C PRO A 78 -13.93 -9.56 7.47
N ARG A 79 -13.48 -9.42 6.20
CA ARG A 79 -12.10 -9.72 5.76
C ARG A 79 -11.18 -8.50 5.79
N ASN A 80 -11.68 -7.33 6.23
CA ASN A 80 -10.81 -6.20 6.50
C ASN A 80 -9.84 -6.53 7.65
N LYS A 81 -8.66 -5.91 7.61
CA LYS A 81 -7.62 -6.11 8.62
C LYS A 81 -7.74 -5.18 9.82
N SER A 82 -8.68 -4.24 9.77
CA SER A 82 -9.01 -3.30 10.85
C SER A 82 -10.47 -3.45 11.22
N LEU A 83 -10.81 -3.05 12.44
CA LEU A 83 -12.19 -2.93 12.89
C LEU A 83 -12.80 -1.63 12.33
N PRO A 84 -14.12 -1.58 12.10
CA PRO A 84 -14.79 -0.32 11.79
C PRO A 84 -14.70 0.61 12.99
N ASN A 85 -14.58 1.91 12.72
CA ASN A 85 -14.65 2.97 13.72
C ASN A 85 -15.78 3.95 13.37
N GLU A 86 -16.01 4.95 14.21
CA GLU A 86 -17.04 5.97 13.98
C GLU A 86 -16.93 6.63 12.60
N MET A 87 -15.70 6.95 12.15
CA MET A 87 -15.47 7.55 10.83
C MET A 87 -15.83 6.57 9.70
N THR A 88 -15.54 5.28 9.87
CA THR A 88 -15.99 4.22 8.94
C THR A 88 -17.51 4.23 8.80
N ASN A 89 -18.24 4.34 9.92
CA ASN A 89 -19.71 4.36 9.90
C ASN A 89 -20.23 5.62 9.20
N MET A 90 -19.69 6.81 9.50
CA MET A 90 -20.06 8.05 8.81
C MET A 90 -19.87 7.97 7.28
N ILE A 91 -18.78 7.35 6.83
CA ILE A 91 -18.53 7.13 5.40
C ILE A 91 -19.56 6.16 4.80
N ILE A 92 -19.85 5.06 5.49
CA ILE A 92 -20.85 4.07 5.05
C ILE A 92 -22.24 4.70 4.98
N ASP A 93 -22.64 5.47 6.00
CA ASP A 93 -23.94 6.14 6.06
C ASP A 93 -24.11 7.14 4.92
N TYR A 94 -23.08 7.95 4.65
CA TYR A 94 -23.08 8.82 3.48
C TYR A 94 -23.25 8.05 2.17
N MET A 95 -22.55 6.93 2.01
CA MET A 95 -22.67 6.11 0.81
C MET A 95 -24.02 5.42 0.68
N ASN A 96 -24.64 5.04 1.79
CA ASN A 96 -25.96 4.41 1.82
C ASN A 96 -27.07 5.39 1.41
N ASN A 97 -26.89 6.69 1.62
CA ASN A 97 -27.83 7.72 1.14
C ASN A 97 -27.91 7.78 -0.40
N ASP A 98 -26.93 7.24 -1.12
CA ASP A 98 -26.93 7.12 -2.58
C ASP A 98 -26.33 5.77 -3.02
N PHE A 99 -26.91 4.68 -2.51
CA PHE A 99 -26.41 3.32 -2.71
C PHE A 99 -26.17 2.99 -4.18
N HIS A 100 -27.09 3.35 -5.07
CA HIS A 100 -26.98 3.01 -6.49
C HIS A 100 -25.81 3.70 -7.19
N ARG A 101 -25.52 4.98 -6.90
CA ARG A 101 -24.34 5.68 -7.44
C ARG A 101 -23.07 4.92 -7.09
N PHE A 102 -22.90 4.57 -5.81
CA PHE A 102 -21.70 3.89 -5.32
C PHE A 102 -21.62 2.44 -5.76
N ASN A 103 -22.75 1.72 -5.80
CA ASN A 103 -22.78 0.33 -6.23
C ASN A 103 -22.40 0.17 -7.71
N ASN A 104 -22.60 1.22 -8.51
CA ASN A 104 -22.23 1.28 -9.92
C ASN A 104 -20.86 1.94 -10.17
N ALA A 105 -20.05 2.21 -9.15
CA ALA A 105 -18.81 3.02 -9.24
C ALA A 105 -17.70 2.45 -10.16
N GLY A 106 -17.80 1.19 -10.60
CA GLY A 106 -16.83 0.60 -11.54
C GLY A 106 -15.37 0.73 -11.09
N THR A 107 -14.43 0.66 -12.03
CA THR A 107 -12.99 0.79 -11.73
C THR A 107 -12.50 2.24 -11.62
N ALA A 108 -13.20 3.18 -12.27
CA ALA A 108 -12.94 4.62 -12.21
C ALA A 108 -13.30 5.19 -10.83
N GLY A 109 -14.33 4.64 -10.20
CA GLY A 109 -14.75 5.00 -8.86
C GLY A 109 -15.71 6.19 -8.81
N GLN A 110 -16.16 6.50 -7.61
CA GLN A 110 -17.02 7.63 -7.27
C GLN A 110 -16.40 8.39 -6.10
N SER A 111 -16.36 9.72 -6.18
CA SER A 111 -15.91 10.56 -5.07
C SER A 111 -16.82 10.40 -3.87
N ILE A 112 -16.24 10.44 -2.67
CA ILE A 112 -16.97 10.53 -1.41
C ILE A 112 -16.80 11.97 -0.93
N ASP A 113 -17.87 12.76 -1.04
CA ASP A 113 -17.82 14.21 -0.86
C ASP A 113 -18.40 14.59 0.52
N ILE A 114 -17.62 14.31 1.57
CA ILE A 114 -17.92 14.68 2.97
C ILE A 114 -16.78 15.51 3.58
N ASP A 115 -16.94 15.97 4.83
CA ASP A 115 -15.88 16.71 5.53
C ASP A 115 -14.58 15.90 5.59
N LYS A 116 -13.52 16.46 4.99
CA LYS A 116 -12.17 15.85 4.93
C LYS A 116 -11.60 15.54 6.32
N LYS A 117 -12.07 16.21 7.37
CA LYS A 117 -11.71 15.89 8.76
C LYS A 117 -12.09 14.46 9.15
N ILE A 118 -13.16 13.91 8.58
CA ILE A 118 -13.57 12.51 8.79
C ILE A 118 -12.50 11.57 8.24
N PHE A 119 -12.01 11.84 7.03
CA PHE A 119 -10.93 11.06 6.41
C PHE A 119 -9.64 11.17 7.20
N ALA A 120 -9.27 12.38 7.62
CA ALA A 120 -8.09 12.62 8.45
C ALA A 120 -8.14 11.83 9.76
N LYS A 121 -9.26 11.91 10.49
CA LYS A 121 -9.47 11.14 11.73
C LYS A 121 -9.39 9.63 11.50
N TRP A 122 -9.97 9.13 10.40
CA TRP A 122 -9.87 7.72 10.05
C TRP A 122 -8.41 7.29 9.83
N ILE A 123 -7.64 8.08 9.06
CA ILE A 123 -6.24 7.81 8.76
C ILE A 123 -5.38 7.84 10.02
N ILE A 124 -5.55 8.87 10.86
CA ILE A 124 -4.83 9.02 12.12
C ILE A 124 -5.07 7.78 12.99
N LYS A 125 -6.33 7.42 13.23
CA LYS A 125 -6.68 6.25 14.04
C LYS A 125 -6.12 4.95 13.45
N HIS A 126 -6.19 4.78 12.13
CA HIS A 126 -5.63 3.61 11.44
C HIS A 126 -4.12 3.44 11.69
N TYR A 127 -3.38 4.55 11.77
CA TYR A 127 -1.95 4.54 11.99
C TYR A 127 -1.56 4.47 13.47
N GLU A 128 -2.33 5.09 14.36
CA GLU A 128 -2.17 4.97 15.81
C GLU A 128 -2.38 3.52 16.29
N GLU A 129 -3.33 2.79 15.70
CA GLU A 129 -3.53 1.34 15.94
C GLU A 129 -2.29 0.49 15.62
N LYS A 130 -1.38 1.03 14.78
CA LYS A 130 -0.09 0.42 14.41
C LYS A 130 1.10 1.03 15.15
N ASN A 131 0.86 1.81 16.22
CA ASN A 131 1.88 2.52 16.98
C ASN A 131 2.76 3.45 16.11
N VAL A 132 2.17 4.04 15.07
CA VAL A 132 2.83 5.10 14.28
C VAL A 132 2.68 6.42 15.02
N LYS A 133 3.80 7.10 15.27
CA LYS A 133 3.81 8.44 15.88
C LYS A 133 4.11 9.55 14.89
N TYR A 134 4.91 9.26 13.87
CA TYR A 134 5.38 10.26 12.91
C TYR A 134 5.16 9.78 11.48
N VAL A 135 5.06 10.73 10.56
CA VAL A 135 5.06 10.51 9.12
C VAL A 135 6.28 11.20 8.55
N ILE A 136 6.98 10.54 7.63
CA ILE A 136 7.99 11.15 6.78
C ILE A 136 7.49 11.20 5.33
N SER A 137 7.61 12.38 4.72
CA SER A 137 7.32 12.62 3.31
C SER A 137 8.46 13.41 2.67
N LYS A 138 8.33 13.69 1.37
CA LYS A 138 9.31 14.46 0.62
C LYS A 138 8.63 15.27 -0.48
N GLY A 139 8.68 16.59 -0.33
CA GLY A 139 8.37 17.52 -1.41
C GLY A 139 9.67 17.89 -2.12
N ASN A 140 10.07 19.16 -2.01
CA ASN A 140 11.43 19.59 -2.36
C ASN A 140 12.46 18.99 -1.39
N ASP A 141 12.14 19.04 -0.09
CA ASP A 141 12.93 18.47 1.00
C ASP A 141 12.12 17.44 1.79
N TYR A 142 12.80 16.71 2.68
CA TYR A 142 12.15 15.80 3.62
C TYR A 142 11.30 16.58 4.63
N VAL A 143 10.13 16.04 4.93
CA VAL A 143 9.16 16.60 5.87
C VAL A 143 8.80 15.51 6.88
N ILE A 144 9.07 15.75 8.16
CA ILE A 144 8.76 14.86 9.27
C ILE A 144 7.80 15.59 10.20
N PHE A 145 6.67 14.96 10.51
CA PHE A 145 5.67 15.56 11.37
C PHE A 145 4.89 14.49 12.16
N PRO A 146 4.29 14.85 13.31
CA PRO A 146 3.52 13.90 14.09
C PRO A 146 2.22 13.48 13.41
N ILE A 147 1.82 12.21 13.55
CA ILE A 147 0.63 11.65 12.89
C ILE A 147 -0.65 12.46 13.19
N ARG A 148 -0.79 13.00 14.41
CA ARG A 148 -1.95 13.83 14.80
C ARG A 148 -2.12 15.10 13.97
N LYS A 149 -1.05 15.58 13.31
CA LYS A 149 -1.05 16.75 12.41
C LYS A 149 -1.25 16.38 10.93
N PHE A 150 -1.63 15.14 10.62
CA PHE A 150 -1.89 14.68 9.24
C PHE A 150 -2.69 15.66 8.36
N PRO A 151 -3.84 16.22 8.80
CA PRO A 151 -4.62 17.15 7.97
C PRO A 151 -3.94 18.50 7.72
N GLU A 152 -2.90 18.88 8.46
CA GLU A 152 -2.13 20.10 8.22
C GLU A 152 -1.13 19.92 7.07
N TYR A 153 -0.68 18.69 6.82
CA TYR A 153 0.37 18.36 5.86
C TYR A 153 -0.16 17.77 4.56
N PHE A 154 -1.31 17.11 4.60
CA PHE A 154 -1.89 16.45 3.44
C PHE A 154 -3.30 16.96 3.15
N ASP A 155 -3.54 17.31 1.87
CA ASP A 155 -4.90 17.33 1.35
C ASP A 155 -5.36 15.90 1.11
N ILE A 156 -6.59 15.58 1.53
CA ILE A 156 -7.12 14.22 1.58
C ILE A 156 -8.40 14.15 0.78
N VAL A 157 -8.48 13.18 -0.12
CA VAL A 157 -9.70 12.83 -0.84
C VAL A 157 -9.99 11.35 -0.69
N ALA A 158 -11.27 10.98 -0.68
CA ALA A 158 -11.69 9.60 -0.65
C ALA A 158 -12.49 9.26 -1.91
N ASN A 159 -12.30 8.03 -2.39
CA ASN A 159 -13.00 7.51 -3.54
C ASN A 159 -13.46 6.07 -3.25
N PHE A 160 -14.68 5.74 -3.66
CA PHE A 160 -15.17 4.37 -3.65
C PHE A 160 -15.03 3.74 -5.03
N ARG A 161 -14.21 2.69 -5.15
CA ARG A 161 -13.92 2.05 -6.45
C ARG A 161 -13.75 0.54 -6.36
N VAL A 162 -14.02 -0.11 -7.49
CA VAL A 162 -13.60 -1.48 -7.73
C VAL A 162 -12.08 -1.51 -7.95
N LYS A 163 -11.37 -2.26 -7.11
CA LYS A 163 -9.93 -2.49 -7.20
C LYS A 163 -9.67 -4.00 -7.25
N LYS A 164 -8.91 -4.41 -8.27
CA LYS A 164 -8.41 -5.78 -8.38
C LYS A 164 -7.41 -6.05 -7.27
N SER A 165 -7.55 -7.19 -6.59
CA SER A 165 -6.58 -7.62 -5.59
C SER A 165 -5.19 -7.80 -6.20
N GLY A 166 -4.15 -7.68 -5.37
CA GLY A 166 -2.76 -7.81 -5.79
C GLY A 166 -2.41 -9.18 -6.38
N SER A 167 -1.22 -9.28 -7.00
CA SER A 167 -0.71 -10.55 -7.49
C SER A 167 -0.11 -11.40 -6.37
N GLY A 168 -0.14 -12.72 -6.52
CA GLY A 168 0.49 -13.68 -5.62
C GLY A 168 1.60 -14.47 -6.30
N TYR A 169 2.23 -15.36 -5.52
CA TYR A 169 3.15 -16.35 -6.06
C TYR A 169 2.40 -17.37 -6.94
N VAL A 170 3.13 -18.01 -7.86
CA VAL A 170 2.64 -19.18 -8.58
C VAL A 170 2.34 -20.28 -7.57
N ALA A 171 1.15 -20.89 -7.63
CA ALA A 171 0.82 -21.98 -6.74
C ALA A 171 1.72 -23.18 -7.04
N LYS A 172 2.18 -23.90 -6.01
CA LYS A 172 3.14 -25.01 -6.16
C LYS A 172 2.72 -26.03 -7.22
N LYS A 173 1.43 -26.38 -7.26
CA LYS A 173 0.82 -27.32 -8.22
C LYS A 173 0.81 -26.84 -9.68
N ASP A 174 0.92 -25.52 -9.90
CA ASP A 174 0.83 -24.91 -11.23
C ASP A 174 2.21 -24.59 -11.81
N ILE A 175 3.30 -24.77 -11.05
CA ILE A 175 4.66 -24.35 -11.45
C ILE A 175 5.08 -24.99 -12.77
N ASP A 176 4.96 -26.31 -12.92
CA ASP A 176 5.45 -27.02 -14.11
C ASP A 176 4.65 -26.64 -15.36
N LEU A 177 3.33 -26.52 -15.22
CA LEU A 177 2.46 -26.05 -16.29
C LEU A 177 2.86 -24.62 -16.73
N VAL A 178 3.13 -23.73 -15.78
CA VAL A 178 3.55 -22.36 -16.07
C VAL A 178 4.91 -22.34 -16.77
N LYS A 179 5.89 -23.13 -16.32
CA LYS A 179 7.20 -23.26 -16.98
C LYS A 179 7.06 -23.74 -18.42
N GLN A 180 6.27 -24.79 -18.66
CA GLN A 180 6.02 -25.31 -20.02
C GLN A 180 5.41 -24.26 -20.94
N ASN A 181 4.42 -23.51 -20.45
CA ASN A 181 3.78 -22.45 -21.24
C ASN A 181 4.74 -21.30 -21.55
N ILE A 182 5.64 -20.96 -20.62
CA ILE A 182 6.67 -19.94 -20.86
C ILE A 182 7.71 -20.45 -21.87
N LEU A 183 8.17 -21.69 -21.75
CA LEU A 183 9.12 -22.32 -22.69
C LEU A 183 8.57 -22.41 -24.12
N ALA A 184 7.25 -22.60 -24.28
CA ALA A 184 6.62 -22.59 -25.60
C ALA A 184 6.74 -21.23 -26.33
N ILE A 185 6.99 -20.14 -25.59
CA ILE A 185 7.16 -18.79 -26.15
C ILE A 185 8.64 -18.38 -26.18
N TYR A 186 9.38 -18.80 -25.16
CA TYR A 186 10.79 -18.49 -24.91
C TYR A 186 11.58 -19.79 -24.70
N PRO A 187 11.94 -20.51 -25.77
CA PRO A 187 12.52 -21.85 -25.67
C PRO A 187 13.83 -21.92 -24.89
N THR A 188 14.60 -20.82 -24.85
CA THR A 188 15.88 -20.77 -24.12
C THR A 188 15.74 -20.22 -22.70
N ALA A 189 14.51 -20.03 -22.21
CA ALA A 189 14.27 -19.45 -20.89
C ALA A 189 14.82 -20.34 -19.76
N LYS A 190 15.49 -19.73 -18.80
CA LYS A 190 16.03 -20.42 -17.61
C LYS A 190 15.21 -20.04 -16.38
N PHE A 191 14.81 -21.04 -15.59
CA PHE A 191 14.00 -20.81 -14.40
C PHE A 191 14.83 -20.93 -13.13
N ILE A 192 14.60 -20.01 -12.20
CA ILE A 192 15.21 -20.01 -10.87
C ILE A 192 14.10 -20.00 -9.84
N GLN A 193 14.14 -20.90 -8.86
CA GLN A 193 13.17 -20.94 -7.78
C GLN A 193 13.85 -20.63 -6.45
N SER A 194 13.36 -19.62 -5.75
CA SER A 194 13.86 -19.21 -4.44
C SER A 194 12.70 -19.16 -3.47
N GLY A 195 12.59 -20.22 -2.64
CA GLY A 195 11.43 -20.45 -1.77
C GLY A 195 10.12 -20.52 -2.57
N LYS A 196 9.19 -19.61 -2.27
CA LYS A 196 7.88 -19.51 -2.97
C LYS A 196 7.95 -18.73 -4.29
N LYS A 197 9.07 -18.06 -4.58
CA LYS A 197 9.22 -17.21 -5.78
C LYS A 197 9.73 -18.04 -6.95
N LEU A 198 9.12 -17.82 -8.11
CA LEU A 198 9.57 -18.35 -9.39
C LEU A 198 10.07 -17.18 -10.23
N TYR A 199 11.28 -17.31 -10.75
CA TYR A 199 11.89 -16.36 -11.66
C TYR A 199 12.20 -17.01 -12.99
N VAL A 200 12.28 -16.18 -14.02
CA VAL A 200 12.69 -16.59 -15.35
C VAL A 200 13.65 -15.57 -15.95
N GLU A 201 14.73 -16.08 -16.52
CA GLU A 201 15.68 -15.35 -17.34
C GLU A 201 15.35 -15.59 -18.83
N ILE A 202 15.17 -14.50 -19.58
CA ILE A 202 14.81 -14.53 -21.00
C ILE A 202 15.82 -13.68 -21.76
N ASN A 203 16.69 -14.34 -22.52
CA ASN A 203 17.75 -13.70 -23.32
C ASN A 203 17.34 -13.45 -24.78
N GLU A 204 16.13 -13.85 -25.15
CA GLU A 204 15.53 -13.64 -26.46
C GLU A 204 14.72 -12.33 -26.48
N PRO A 205 14.37 -11.79 -27.67
CA PRO A 205 13.51 -10.62 -27.76
C PRO A 205 12.21 -10.80 -26.97
N PHE A 206 11.96 -9.89 -26.03
CA PHE A 206 10.80 -9.96 -25.14
C PHE A 206 9.50 -9.68 -25.91
N LYS A 207 8.61 -10.67 -25.97
CA LYS A 207 7.39 -10.62 -26.81
C LYS A 207 6.15 -10.17 -26.05
N LYS A 208 5.97 -10.68 -24.83
CA LYS A 208 4.80 -10.40 -23.98
C LYS A 208 5.10 -10.56 -22.51
N ASP A 209 4.42 -9.76 -21.70
CA ASP A 209 4.54 -9.72 -20.24
C ASP A 209 3.45 -10.53 -19.53
N LYS A 210 2.39 -10.96 -20.22
CA LYS A 210 1.27 -11.71 -19.62
C LYS A 210 0.93 -12.97 -20.40
N LEU A 211 0.56 -14.00 -19.64
CA LEU A 211 0.13 -15.31 -20.15
C LEU A 211 -1.19 -15.69 -19.47
N ILE A 212 -2.18 -16.10 -20.25
CA ILE A 212 -3.40 -16.71 -19.71
C ILE A 212 -3.21 -18.22 -19.75
N ILE A 213 -3.23 -18.85 -18.59
CA ILE A 213 -3.06 -20.30 -18.44
C ILE A 213 -4.22 -20.79 -17.59
N LYS A 214 -5.10 -21.59 -18.21
CA LYS A 214 -6.40 -21.96 -17.63
C LYS A 214 -7.18 -20.71 -17.19
N ASN A 215 -7.59 -20.65 -15.93
CA ASN A 215 -8.41 -19.58 -15.37
C ASN A 215 -7.59 -18.43 -14.75
N TYR A 216 -6.27 -18.43 -14.90
CA TYR A 216 -5.40 -17.44 -14.27
C TYR A 216 -4.54 -16.70 -15.29
N THR A 217 -4.32 -15.41 -15.03
CA THR A 217 -3.32 -14.62 -15.72
C THR A 217 -2.02 -14.64 -14.92
N TYR A 218 -0.92 -14.97 -15.58
CA TYR A 218 0.43 -14.88 -15.06
C TYR A 218 1.16 -13.70 -15.70
N GLN A 219 1.92 -12.95 -14.91
CA GLN A 219 2.67 -11.79 -15.34
C GLN A 219 4.16 -12.02 -15.11
N LEU A 220 4.97 -11.68 -16.13
CA LEU A 220 6.42 -11.59 -16.06
C LEU A 220 6.78 -10.19 -15.53
N SER A 221 6.89 -10.08 -14.21
CA SER A 221 7.22 -8.82 -13.53
C SER A 221 8.71 -8.55 -13.63
N LYS A 222 9.10 -7.59 -14.48
CA LYS A 222 10.48 -7.21 -14.73
C LYS A 222 11.22 -6.83 -13.43
N GLN A 223 12.39 -7.42 -13.22
CA GLN A 223 13.30 -7.11 -12.11
C GLN A 223 14.56 -6.42 -12.62
N SER A 224 15.08 -6.88 -13.77
CA SER A 224 16.18 -6.27 -14.53
C SER A 224 15.93 -6.44 -16.04
N SER A 225 16.93 -6.20 -16.90
CA SER A 225 16.80 -6.27 -18.36
C SER A 225 16.21 -7.60 -18.87
N ASN A 226 16.75 -8.73 -18.43
CA ASN A 226 16.41 -10.08 -18.86
C ASN A 226 15.83 -10.96 -17.75
N TYR A 227 15.68 -10.44 -16.52
CA TYR A 227 15.25 -11.20 -15.35
C TYR A 227 13.87 -10.78 -14.86
N PHE A 228 12.96 -11.73 -14.70
CA PHE A 228 11.56 -11.50 -14.37
C PHE A 228 11.11 -12.39 -13.22
N GLU A 229 10.27 -11.86 -12.32
CA GLU A 229 9.51 -12.66 -11.37
C GLU A 229 8.18 -13.07 -12.00
N VAL A 230 7.85 -14.36 -11.94
CA VAL A 230 6.58 -14.89 -12.42
C VAL A 230 5.53 -14.73 -11.31
N ARG A 231 4.54 -13.86 -11.55
CA ARG A 231 3.46 -13.54 -10.61
C ARG A 231 2.12 -14.05 -11.13
N ARG A 232 1.26 -14.58 -10.26
CA ARG A 232 -0.13 -14.90 -10.60
C ARG A 232 -1.03 -13.71 -10.24
N LEU A 233 -1.72 -13.11 -11.21
CA LEU A 233 -2.67 -12.05 -10.96
C LEU A 233 -3.93 -12.62 -10.28
N SER A 234 -4.50 -11.88 -9.32
CA SER A 234 -5.75 -12.27 -8.68
C SER A 234 -6.93 -12.17 -9.66
N ASN A 235 -8.00 -12.92 -9.43
CA ASN A 235 -9.28 -12.75 -10.13
C ASN A 235 -10.31 -11.98 -9.27
N THR A 236 -9.94 -11.62 -8.04
CA THR A 236 -10.83 -10.95 -7.11
C THR A 236 -10.84 -9.45 -7.36
N TYR A 237 -12.04 -8.90 -7.48
CA TYR A 237 -12.30 -7.46 -7.59
C TYR A 237 -13.12 -7.05 -6.37
N ASN A 238 -12.52 -6.26 -5.49
CA ASN A 238 -13.18 -5.78 -4.29
C ASN A 238 -13.64 -4.34 -4.49
N MET A 239 -14.73 -3.95 -3.84
CA MET A 239 -15.16 -2.56 -3.74
C MET A 239 -14.54 -1.96 -2.49
N ASN A 240 -13.80 -0.85 -2.63
CA ASN A 240 -13.04 -0.29 -1.53
C ASN A 240 -13.28 1.21 -1.45
N VAL A 241 -13.42 1.69 -0.21
CA VAL A 241 -13.12 3.08 0.10
C VAL A 241 -11.60 3.18 0.15
N ILE A 242 -11.04 4.14 -0.59
CA ILE A 242 -9.61 4.39 -0.65
C ILE A 242 -9.32 5.87 -0.47
N PHE A 243 -8.30 6.17 0.33
CA PHE A 243 -7.86 7.54 0.58
C PHE A 243 -6.65 7.85 -0.28
N ALA A 244 -6.69 8.99 -0.96
CA ALA A 244 -5.55 9.56 -1.65
C ALA A 244 -5.15 10.86 -0.95
N ILE A 245 -3.84 11.09 -0.88
CA ILE A 245 -3.25 12.21 -0.17
C ILE A 245 -2.30 12.98 -1.09
N LYS A 246 -2.24 14.30 -0.89
CA LYS A 246 -1.31 15.20 -1.56
C LYS A 246 -0.61 16.09 -0.54
N LEU A 247 0.73 16.05 -0.50
CA LEU A 247 1.52 16.90 0.39
C LEU A 247 1.30 18.37 0.02
N ILE A 248 0.98 19.20 1.02
CA ILE A 248 0.66 20.63 0.85
C ILE A 248 1.50 21.55 1.73
N LYS A 249 2.23 21.01 2.71
CA LYS A 249 3.02 21.79 3.67
C LYS A 249 4.48 21.34 3.67
N ALA A 250 5.39 22.30 3.69
CA ALA A 250 6.82 22.05 3.92
C ALA A 250 7.08 21.78 5.41
N GLN A 251 8.32 21.45 5.77
CA GLN A 251 8.71 21.19 7.16
C GLN A 251 8.39 22.38 8.07
N ASP A 252 7.64 22.12 9.14
CA ASP A 252 7.51 23.03 10.28
C ASP A 252 8.65 22.75 11.27
N GLU A 253 9.36 23.79 11.70
CA GLU A 253 10.51 23.64 12.60
C GLU A 253 10.10 23.08 13.97
N ASN A 254 8.91 23.44 14.47
CA ASN A 254 8.45 22.94 15.77
C ASN A 254 8.18 21.45 15.75
N ASP A 255 7.62 20.94 14.64
CA ASP A 255 7.38 19.50 14.45
C ASP A 255 8.71 18.73 14.35
N LEU A 256 9.73 19.34 13.74
CA LEU A 256 11.06 18.75 13.67
C LEU A 256 11.76 18.77 15.04
N ILE A 257 11.59 19.83 15.84
CA ILE A 257 12.09 19.91 17.20
C ILE A 257 11.43 18.84 18.08
N GLU A 258 10.10 18.69 17.97
CA GLU A 258 9.35 17.65 18.66
C GLU A 258 9.89 16.26 18.31
N PHE A 259 10.00 15.96 17.00
CA PHE A 259 10.57 14.71 16.54
C PHE A 259 11.95 14.45 17.14
N LYS A 260 12.86 15.43 17.06
CA LYS A 260 14.22 15.33 17.61
C LYS A 260 14.25 15.12 19.12
N SER A 261 13.30 15.65 19.87
CA SER A 261 13.19 15.43 21.32
C SER A 261 12.71 14.01 21.66
N GLU A 262 12.07 13.34 20.69
CA GLU A 262 11.59 11.97 20.77
C GLU A 262 12.52 10.96 20.09
N ILE A 263 13.77 11.28 19.75
CA ILE A 263 14.75 10.33 19.20
C ILE A 263 16.13 10.50 19.82
#